data_AF-F7PKC6-F1
#
_entry.id   AF-F7PKC6-F1
#
_cell.length_a   1.000
_cell.length_b   1.000
_cell.length_c   1.000
_cell.angle_alpha   90.00
_cell.angle_beta   90.00
_cell.angle_gamma   90.00
#
_symmetry.space_group_name_H-M   'P 1'
#
loop_
_entity.id
_entity.type
_entity.pdbx_description
1 polymer ?
#
loop_
_entity_poly.entity_id
_entity_poly.type
_entity_poly.pdbx_seq_one_letter_code
_entity_poly.pdbx_strand_id
1 'polypeptide(L)'
;MGVRPPADDGLSEPDVIEFGIPALDARLEDVSFPATADELRETHGDLEVPYNASGNTVSLEDVLSEIDRTSFETEQNLLNAAHPIFERRRAQNPSGIIGQLRSLMPF
;
A
#
# COMPACT_ATOMS: atom_id res chain seq x y z
N MET A 1 10.43 -17.14 49.62
CA MET A 1 9.31 -16.87 48.70
C MET A 1 9.86 -16.07 47.53
N GLY A 2 10.02 -16.70 46.37
CA GLY A 2 10.49 -16.00 45.15
C GLY A 2 9.29 -15.44 44.42
N VAL A 3 9.27 -14.13 44.18
CA VAL A 3 8.23 -13.49 43.37
C VAL A 3 8.55 -13.76 41.90
N ARG A 4 7.56 -14.28 41.16
CA ARG A 4 7.61 -14.42 39.70
C ARG A 4 7.30 -13.03 39.11
N PRO A 5 8.11 -12.48 38.19
CA PRO A 5 7.74 -11.26 37.47
C PRO A 5 6.50 -11.55 36.60
N PRO A 6 5.57 -10.60 36.44
CA PRO A 6 4.43 -10.79 35.54
C PRO A 6 4.94 -11.05 34.11
N ALA A 7 4.24 -11.94 33.41
CA ALA A 7 4.48 -12.20 32.00
C ALA A 7 4.10 -10.96 31.19
N ASP A 8 5.00 -10.55 30.30
CA ASP A 8 4.78 -9.53 29.29
C ASP A 8 3.91 -10.14 28.18
N ASP A 9 2.65 -10.45 28.50
CA ASP A 9 1.64 -10.93 27.55
C ASP A 9 0.85 -9.71 27.07
N GLY A 10 1.38 -9.02 26.06
CA GLY A 10 0.69 -7.85 25.52
C GLY A 10 1.39 -7.12 24.39
N LEU A 11 2.41 -7.69 23.75
CA LEU A 11 2.81 -7.24 22.42
C LEU A 11 1.76 -7.75 21.43
N SER A 12 0.56 -7.16 21.46
CA SER A 12 -0.30 -7.18 20.27
C SER A 12 0.59 -6.69 19.13
N GLU A 13 0.91 -7.60 18.20
CA GLU A 13 1.62 -7.26 16.98
C GLU A 13 1.02 -5.95 16.46
N PRO A 14 1.84 -4.92 16.23
CA PRO A 14 1.32 -3.64 15.80
C PRO A 14 0.44 -3.92 14.58
N ASP A 15 -0.81 -3.42 14.57
CA ASP A 15 -1.63 -3.41 13.36
C ASP A 15 -0.76 -2.84 12.24
N VAL A 16 -0.24 -3.72 11.38
CA VAL A 16 0.66 -3.31 10.30
C VAL A 16 -0.24 -2.58 9.32
N ILE A 17 -0.21 -1.25 9.39
CA ILE A 17 -0.98 -0.44 8.46
C ILE A 17 -0.25 -0.48 7.11
N GLU A 18 -0.80 -1.24 6.18
CA GLU A 18 -0.24 -1.45 4.85
C GLU A 18 -0.65 -0.33 3.88
N PHE A 19 0.30 0.13 3.05
CA PHE A 19 0.06 1.19 2.07
C PHE A 19 0.82 0.95 0.75
N GLY A 20 0.20 1.26 -0.38
CA GLY A 20 0.79 1.14 -1.70
C GLY A 20 0.92 -0.32 -2.11
N ILE A 21 2.15 -0.80 -2.31
CA ILE A 21 2.40 -2.16 -2.82
C ILE A 21 1.86 -3.27 -1.91
N PRO A 22 2.16 -3.32 -0.60
CA PRO A 22 1.58 -4.33 0.28
C PRO A 22 0.04 -4.28 0.31
N ALA A 23 -0.54 -3.08 0.28
CA ALA A 23 -2.00 -2.92 0.27
C ALA A 23 -2.65 -3.36 -1.05
N LEU A 24 -1.93 -3.25 -2.17
CA LEU A 24 -2.36 -3.75 -3.48
C LEU A 24 -2.19 -5.27 -3.54
N ASP A 25 -1.06 -5.81 -3.07
CA ASP A 25 -0.74 -7.25 -3.01
C ASP A 25 -1.83 -8.02 -2.24
N ALA A 26 -2.17 -7.58 -1.02
CA ALA A 26 -3.24 -8.16 -0.22
C ALA A 26 -4.64 -8.12 -0.88
N ARG A 27 -4.82 -7.29 -1.91
CA ARG A 27 -6.07 -7.13 -2.65
C ARG A 27 -6.09 -7.88 -3.99
N LEU A 28 -4.94 -8.40 -4.43
CA LEU A 28 -4.79 -9.13 -5.70
C LEU A 28 -4.75 -10.66 -5.51
N GLU A 29 -4.97 -11.17 -4.30
CA GLU A 29 -4.90 -12.61 -3.99
C GLU A 29 -5.78 -13.50 -4.91
N ASP A 30 -6.90 -12.96 -5.39
CA ASP A 30 -7.84 -13.67 -6.28
C ASP A 30 -7.53 -13.49 -7.78
N VAL A 31 -6.49 -12.75 -8.14
CA VAL A 31 -6.13 -12.46 -9.53
C VAL A 31 -5.24 -13.56 -10.11
N SER A 32 -5.69 -14.13 -11.23
CA SER A 32 -4.88 -15.09 -11.99
C SER A 32 -4.00 -14.39 -13.01
N PHE A 33 -2.74 -14.79 -13.08
CA PHE A 33 -1.78 -14.31 -14.08
C PHE A 33 -1.44 -15.43 -15.09
N PRO A 34 -1.14 -15.09 -16.37
CA PRO A 34 -1.00 -13.74 -16.92
C PRO A 34 -2.33 -13.00 -17.08
N ALA A 35 -2.31 -11.67 -16.93
CA ALA A 35 -3.48 -10.80 -17.03
C ALA A 35 -3.17 -9.52 -17.82
N THR A 36 -4.17 -8.97 -18.49
CA THR A 36 -4.07 -7.68 -19.19
C THR A 36 -4.56 -6.52 -18.35
N ALA A 37 -4.07 -5.31 -18.65
CA ALA A 37 -4.54 -4.09 -17.98
C ALA A 37 -6.04 -3.84 -18.21
N ASP A 38 -6.59 -4.25 -19.38
CA ASP A 38 -8.02 -4.16 -19.65
C ASP A 38 -8.83 -5.13 -18.79
N GLU A 39 -8.43 -6.40 -18.70
CA GLU A 39 -9.10 -7.40 -17.84
C GLU A 39 -9.08 -7.00 -16.35
N LEU A 40 -7.95 -6.47 -15.89
CA LEU A 40 -7.79 -5.98 -14.53
C LEU A 40 -8.65 -4.73 -14.28
N ARG A 41 -8.78 -3.83 -15.26
CA ARG A 41 -9.69 -2.68 -15.17
C ARG A 41 -11.15 -3.09 -15.13
N GLU A 42 -11.54 -4.04 -15.98
CA GLU A 42 -12.93 -4.51 -16.05
C GLU A 42 -13.35 -5.25 -14.77
N THR A 43 -12.46 -6.05 -14.20
CA THR A 43 -12.79 -6.92 -13.06
C THR A 43 -12.49 -6.26 -11.71
N HIS A 44 -11.41 -5.47 -11.63
CA HIS A 44 -10.87 -4.94 -10.39
C HIS A 44 -10.65 -3.41 -10.43
N GLY A 45 -11.17 -2.70 -11.42
CA GLY A 45 -10.93 -1.25 -11.59
C GLY A 45 -11.35 -0.42 -10.37
N ASP A 46 -12.49 -0.76 -9.77
CA ASP A 46 -13.06 -0.07 -8.59
C ASP A 46 -12.29 -0.31 -7.29
N LEU A 47 -11.24 -1.16 -7.32
CA LEU A 47 -10.47 -1.53 -6.14
C LEU A 47 -9.67 -0.34 -5.62
N GLU A 48 -10.03 0.15 -4.43
CA GLU A 48 -9.32 1.26 -3.79
C GLU A 48 -8.10 0.78 -2.99
N VAL A 49 -6.94 1.34 -3.34
CA VAL A 49 -5.64 1.06 -2.69
C VAL A 49 -5.21 2.30 -1.87
N PRO A 50 -5.06 2.18 -0.55
CA PRO A 50 -4.49 3.25 0.26
C PRO A 50 -3.00 3.40 -0.05
N TYR A 51 -2.51 4.61 -0.35
CA TYR A 51 -1.10 4.82 -0.73
C TYR A 51 -0.28 5.62 0.30
N ASN A 52 -0.93 6.21 1.31
CA ASN A 52 -0.27 6.92 2.40
C ASN A 52 -1.05 6.87 3.73
N ALA A 53 -0.37 7.26 4.82
CA ALA A 53 -0.93 7.24 6.17
C ALA A 53 -1.99 8.32 6.45
N SER A 54 -2.21 9.24 5.49
CA SER A 54 -3.26 10.27 5.60
C SER A 54 -4.64 9.75 5.16
N GLY A 55 -4.75 8.48 4.77
CA GLY A 55 -6.00 7.89 4.33
C GLY A 55 -6.33 8.18 2.87
N ASN A 56 -5.36 8.64 2.07
CA ASN A 56 -5.60 8.82 0.64
C ASN A 56 -5.57 7.47 -0.08
N THR A 57 -6.58 7.24 -0.91
CA THR A 57 -6.73 6.05 -1.76
C THR A 57 -6.58 6.42 -3.23
N VAL A 58 -6.33 5.41 -4.05
CA VAL A 58 -6.49 5.49 -5.50
C VAL A 58 -7.04 4.18 -6.04
N SER A 59 -7.87 4.26 -7.07
CA SER A 59 -8.41 3.09 -7.77
C SER A 59 -7.30 2.35 -8.53
N LEU A 60 -7.48 1.04 -8.68
CA LEU A 60 -6.61 0.25 -9.54
C LEU A 60 -6.71 0.70 -11.00
N GLU A 61 -7.88 1.14 -11.45
CA GLU A 61 -8.07 1.72 -12.79
C GLU A 61 -7.15 2.91 -13.04
N ASP A 62 -7.09 3.86 -12.10
CA ASP A 62 -6.24 5.05 -12.21
C ASP A 62 -4.75 4.66 -12.23
N VAL A 63 -4.36 3.66 -11.42
CA VAL A 63 -2.99 3.16 -11.40
C VAL A 63 -2.63 2.50 -12.74
N LEU A 64 -3.51 1.65 -13.27
CA LEU A 64 -3.31 0.97 -14.55
C LEU A 64 -3.29 1.96 -15.73
N SER A 65 -4.04 3.05 -15.66
CA SER A 65 -4.07 4.09 -16.69
C SER A 65 -2.77 4.90 -16.78
N GLU A 66 -1.98 4.94 -15.71
CA GLU A 66 -0.65 5.57 -15.68
C GLU A 66 0.49 4.60 -16.03
N ILE A 67 0.22 3.31 -16.17
CA ILE A 67 1.22 2.30 -16.52
C ILE A 67 1.26 2.13 -18.05
N ASP A 68 2.44 2.31 -18.67
CA ASP A 68 2.62 2.17 -20.12
C ASP A 68 2.46 0.71 -20.64
N ARG A 69 2.38 -0.27 -19.74
CA ARG A 69 2.27 -1.70 -20.06
C ARG A 69 0.82 -2.15 -20.11
N THR A 70 0.50 -2.98 -21.10
CA THR A 70 -0.86 -3.51 -21.31
C THR A 70 -1.06 -4.95 -20.82
N SER A 71 0.01 -5.66 -20.47
CA SER A 71 -0.04 -7.03 -19.95
C SER A 71 1.00 -7.29 -18.88
N PHE A 72 0.67 -8.23 -17.98
CA PHE A 72 1.49 -8.61 -16.84
C PHE A 72 1.59 -10.14 -16.79
N GLU A 73 2.81 -10.66 -16.86
CA GLU A 73 3.08 -12.10 -16.81
C GLU A 73 2.93 -12.68 -15.40
N THR A 74 3.17 -11.86 -14.38
CA THR A 74 3.11 -12.22 -12.97
C THR A 74 2.59 -11.05 -12.15
N GLU A 75 2.06 -11.36 -10.98
CA GLU A 75 1.67 -10.37 -9.97
C GLU A 75 2.82 -9.41 -9.64
N GLN A 76 4.01 -9.94 -9.39
CA GLN A 76 5.20 -9.13 -9.13
C GLN A 76 5.50 -8.15 -10.29
N ASN A 77 5.19 -8.51 -11.54
CA ASN A 77 5.38 -7.60 -12.67
C ASN A 77 4.43 -6.40 -12.60
N LEU A 78 3.17 -6.63 -12.22
CA LEU A 78 2.17 -5.60 -11.97
C LEU A 78 2.56 -4.71 -10.78
N LEU A 79 2.91 -5.30 -9.64
CA LEU A 79 3.33 -4.56 -8.44
C LEU A 79 4.55 -3.67 -8.72
N ASN A 80 5.56 -4.20 -9.41
CA ASN A 80 6.74 -3.42 -9.79
C ASN A 80 6.39 -2.26 -10.74
N ALA A 81 5.41 -2.44 -11.63
CA ALA A 81 4.95 -1.38 -12.53
C ALA A 81 4.12 -0.31 -11.80
N ALA A 82 3.34 -0.69 -10.79
CA ALA A 82 2.55 0.22 -9.96
C ALA A 82 3.39 1.01 -8.94
N HIS A 83 4.53 0.47 -8.51
CA HIS A 83 5.35 1.05 -7.45
C HIS A 83 5.76 2.52 -7.70
N PRO A 84 6.27 2.89 -8.89
CA PRO A 84 6.59 4.29 -9.19
C PRO A 84 5.38 5.23 -9.14
N ILE A 85 4.18 4.74 -9.45
CA ILE A 85 2.95 5.54 -9.43
C ILE A 85 2.56 5.88 -7.98
N PHE A 86 2.59 4.88 -7.09
CA PHE A 86 2.36 5.10 -5.67
C PHE A 86 3.39 6.06 -5.06
N GLU A 87 4.67 5.93 -5.41
CA GLU A 87 5.72 6.81 -4.91
C GLU A 87 5.52 8.25 -5.41
N ARG A 88 5.12 8.44 -6.67
CA ARG A 88 4.79 9.75 -7.22
C ARG A 88 3.60 10.39 -6.50
N ARG A 89 2.52 9.64 -6.27
CA ARG A 89 1.35 10.13 -5.52
C ARG A 89 1.69 10.48 -4.08
N ARG A 90 2.55 9.69 -3.44
CA ARG A 90 3.06 9.97 -2.10
C ARG A 90 3.91 11.25 -2.05
N ALA A 91 4.76 11.48 -3.05
CA ALA A 91 5.55 12.69 -3.16
C ALA A 91 4.69 13.95 -3.38
N GLN A 92 3.57 13.82 -4.11
CA GLN A 92 2.62 14.91 -4.35
C GLN A 92 1.72 15.20 -3.14
N ASN A 93 1.36 14.15 -2.39
CA ASN A 93 0.53 14.22 -1.19
C ASN A 93 1.32 13.70 0.01
N PRO A 94 2.40 14.40 0.42
CA PRO A 94 3.21 13.98 1.54
C PRO A 94 2.32 14.00 2.80
N SER A 95 2.05 12.83 3.33
CA SER A 95 1.45 12.68 4.64
C SER A 95 2.29 13.43 5.67
N GLY A 96 1.62 14.12 6.58
CA GLY A 96 2.17 15.04 7.58
C GLY A 96 3.14 14.45 8.61
N ILE A 97 3.93 13.44 8.27
CA ILE A 97 5.06 12.97 9.08
C ILE A 97 6.08 14.11 9.26
N ILE A 98 6.23 15.02 8.28
CA ILE A 98 7.01 16.26 8.47
C ILE A 98 6.31 17.22 9.45
N GLY A 99 4.99 17.22 9.54
CA GLY A 99 4.23 17.99 10.52
C GLY A 99 4.36 17.46 11.95
N GLN A 100 4.44 16.13 12.11
CA GLN A 100 4.54 15.51 13.43
C GLN A 100 5.98 15.48 13.97
N LEU A 101 7.00 15.36 13.12
CA LEU A 101 8.41 15.44 13.53
C LEU A 101 8.86 16.85 13.91
N ARG A 102 8.16 17.91 13.45
CA ARG A 102 8.46 19.29 13.89
C ARG A 102 8.08 19.56 15.34
N SER A 103 7.21 18.74 15.96
CA SER A 103 6.82 18.93 17.37
C SER A 103 7.89 18.49 18.37
N LEU A 104 8.96 17.84 17.90
CA LEU A 104 10.07 17.33 18.72
C LEU A 104 11.37 18.13 18.56
N MET A 105 11.38 19.20 17.76
CA MET A 105 12.53 20.12 17.65
C MET A 105 12.26 21.38 18.47
N PRO A 106 12.98 21.62 19.59
CA PRO A 106 12.96 22.92 20.24
C PRO A 106 13.61 23.96 19.31
N PHE A 107 13.00 25.14 19.22
CA PHE A 107 13.54 26.32 18.53
C PHE A 107 14.84 26.82 19.17
#